data_AF-A0A6G0AHX5-F1
#
_entry.id   AF-A0A6G0AHX5-F1
#
_cell.length_a   1.000
_cell.length_b   1.000
_cell.length_c   1.000
_cell.angle_alpha   90.00
_cell.angle_beta   90.00
_cell.angle_gamma   90.00
#
_symmetry.space_group_name_H-M   'P 1'
#
loop_
_entity.id
_entity.type
_entity.pdbx_description
1 polymer ?
#
loop_
_entity_poly.entity_id
_entity_poly.type
_entity_poly.pdbx_seq_one_letter_code
_entity_poly.pdbx_strand_id
1 'polypeptide(L)'
;VTICHSAAPDVSYYTKQADILIAAIGSPKFVKGSMVKEGVVVIDVGINRLEDKAAQKGYRLVGDVDFDEVSKKASYITPVPGGVGPMTIAMLLKNTFEAYSKLNQ
;
A
#
# COMPACT_ATOMS: atom_id res chain seq x y z
N VAL A 1 4.62 -4.17 -16.50
CA VAL A 1 3.89 -3.35 -15.52
C VAL A 1 2.48 -3.15 -16.04
N THR A 2 1.46 -3.34 -15.19
CA THR A 2 0.05 -3.11 -15.53
C THR A 2 -0.50 -2.06 -14.59
N ILE A 3 -1.13 -1.02 -15.12
CA ILE A 3 -1.73 0.07 -14.33
C ILE A 3 -3.25 -0.12 -14.36
N CYS A 4 -3.84 -0.32 -13.19
CA CYS A 4 -5.28 -0.42 -13.02
C CYS A 4 -5.83 0.89 -12.44
N HIS A 5 -7.07 1.21 -12.79
CA HIS A 5 -7.79 2.38 -12.26
C HIS A 5 -9.29 2.10 -12.22
N SER A 6 -10.07 3.07 -11.78
CA SER A 6 -11.52 2.97 -11.56
C SER A 6 -12.36 2.57 -12.79
N ALA A 7 -11.84 2.72 -14.01
CA ALA A 7 -12.55 2.32 -15.23
C ALA A 7 -12.17 0.91 -15.70
N ALA A 8 -11.28 0.21 -14.99
CA ALA A 8 -10.98 -1.19 -15.29
C ALA A 8 -12.22 -2.05 -14.94
N PRO A 9 -12.72 -2.90 -15.86
CA PRO A 9 -13.95 -3.67 -15.63
C PRO A 9 -13.86 -4.62 -14.43
N ASP A 10 -12.72 -5.30 -14.28
CA ASP A 10 -12.41 -6.16 -13.14
C ASP A 10 -10.93 -6.01 -12.78
N VAL A 11 -10.66 -5.24 -11.71
CA VAL A 11 -9.30 -5.07 -11.19
C VAL A 11 -8.74 -6.40 -10.67
N SER A 12 -9.59 -7.30 -10.16
CA SER A 12 -9.17 -8.58 -9.58
C SER A 12 -8.51 -9.51 -10.60
N TYR A 13 -8.93 -9.43 -11.87
CA TYR A 13 -8.32 -10.16 -12.97
C TYR A 13 -6.82 -9.86 -13.07
N TYR A 14 -6.44 -8.58 -12.98
CA TYR A 14 -5.05 -8.14 -13.09
C TYR A 14 -4.27 -8.40 -11.80
N THR A 15 -4.87 -8.13 -10.63
CA THR A 15 -4.17 -8.28 -9.35
C THR A 15 -3.82 -9.74 -9.03
N LYS A 16 -4.61 -10.71 -9.52
CA LYS A 16 -4.29 -12.15 -9.41
C LYS A 16 -3.08 -12.59 -10.24
N GLN A 17 -2.64 -11.78 -11.20
CA GLN A 17 -1.48 -12.12 -12.03
C GLN A 17 -0.19 -11.50 -11.47
N ALA A 18 -0.29 -10.47 -10.64
CA ALA A 18 0.83 -9.67 -10.16
C ALA A 18 1.77 -10.46 -9.23
N ASP A 19 3.07 -10.51 -9.56
CA ASP A 19 4.12 -10.89 -8.61
C ASP A 19 4.35 -9.82 -7.55
N ILE A 20 4.23 -8.55 -7.96
CA ILE A 20 4.32 -7.36 -7.11
C ILE A 20 3.06 -6.53 -7.32
N LEU A 21 2.33 -6.28 -6.24
CA LEU A 21 1.12 -5.46 -6.22
C LEU A 21 1.36 -4.19 -5.41
N ILE A 22 1.14 -3.03 -6.04
CA ILE A 22 1.18 -1.72 -5.38
C ILE A 22 -0.27 -1.20 -5.31
N ALA A 23 -0.81 -1.07 -4.10
CA ALA A 23 -2.16 -0.56 -3.87
C ALA A 23 -2.09 0.91 -3.41
N ALA A 24 -2.68 1.80 -4.21
CA ALA A 24 -2.76 3.25 -3.95
C ALA A 24 -4.12 3.78 -4.44
N ILE A 25 -5.20 3.24 -3.86
CA ILE A 25 -6.59 3.37 -4.28
C ILE A 25 -7.31 4.44 -3.43
N GLY A 26 -6.95 4.59 -2.15
CA GLY A 26 -7.68 5.45 -1.21
C GLY A 26 -9.05 4.90 -0.83
N SER A 27 -9.17 3.57 -0.75
CA SER A 27 -10.41 2.88 -0.38
C SER A 27 -10.09 1.79 0.65
N PRO A 28 -10.61 1.90 1.89
CA PRO A 28 -10.18 1.05 3.00
C PRO A 28 -10.45 -0.43 2.72
N LYS A 29 -9.40 -1.26 2.82
CA LYS A 29 -9.47 -2.71 2.67
C LYS A 29 -10.11 -3.17 1.34
N PHE A 30 -9.92 -2.42 0.26
CA PHE A 30 -10.44 -2.75 -1.07
C PHE A 30 -9.87 -4.07 -1.61
N VAL A 31 -8.55 -4.25 -1.54
CA VAL A 31 -7.89 -5.47 -2.03
C VAL A 31 -8.06 -6.59 -1.01
N LYS A 32 -8.85 -7.61 -1.37
CA LYS A 32 -9.13 -8.79 -0.54
C LYS A 32 -8.19 -9.95 -0.81
N GLY A 33 -8.15 -10.92 0.09
CA GLY A 33 -7.36 -12.15 -0.09
C GLY A 33 -7.72 -12.92 -1.36
N SER A 34 -8.98 -12.85 -1.81
CA SER A 34 -9.43 -13.49 -3.06
C SER A 34 -8.94 -12.80 -4.33
N MET A 35 -8.41 -11.58 -4.23
CA MET A 35 -7.94 -10.78 -5.36
C MET A 35 -6.44 -10.95 -5.64
N VAL A 36 -5.72 -11.72 -4.83
CA VAL A 36 -4.28 -11.90 -4.96
C VAL A 36 -3.90 -13.37 -5.14
N LYS A 37 -2.75 -13.60 -5.79
CA LYS A 37 -2.14 -14.93 -5.88
C LYS A 37 -1.26 -15.23 -4.66
N GLU A 38 -0.96 -16.52 -4.48
CA GLU A 38 -0.01 -16.99 -3.50
C GLU A 38 1.40 -16.49 -3.82
N GLY A 39 2.17 -16.11 -2.79
CA GLY A 39 3.54 -15.63 -2.90
C GLY A 39 3.68 -14.17 -3.35
N VAL A 40 2.59 -13.42 -3.55
CA VAL A 40 2.63 -12.02 -3.99
C VAL A 40 3.42 -11.13 -3.02
N VAL A 41 4.15 -10.14 -3.54
CA VAL A 41 4.71 -9.04 -2.75
C VAL A 41 3.74 -7.86 -2.80
N VAL A 42 3.34 -7.34 -1.64
CA VAL A 42 2.32 -6.29 -1.55
C VAL A 42 2.88 -5.02 -0.90
N ILE A 43 2.75 -3.91 -1.60
CA ILE A 43 3.04 -2.56 -1.11
C ILE A 43 1.70 -1.81 -1.00
N ASP A 44 1.29 -1.55 0.23
CA ASP A 44 0.07 -0.81 0.57
C ASP A 44 0.43 0.65 0.90
N VAL A 45 0.06 1.54 -0.01
CA VAL A 45 0.27 2.99 0.08
C VAL A 45 -0.92 3.67 0.77
N GLY A 46 -2.05 2.97 0.89
CA GLY A 46 -3.31 3.50 1.39
C GLY A 46 -3.21 4.02 2.82
N ILE A 47 -3.80 5.18 3.07
CA ILE A 47 -3.95 5.74 4.42
C ILE A 47 -5.41 6.19 4.56
N ASN A 48 -6.23 5.29 5.08
CA ASN A 48 -7.65 5.50 5.28
C ASN A 48 -7.95 5.57 6.79
N ARG A 49 -8.87 6.46 7.19
CA ARG A 49 -9.35 6.56 8.57
C ARG A 49 -10.67 5.80 8.69
N LEU A 50 -10.71 4.82 9.58
CA LEU A 50 -11.95 4.16 9.97
C LEU A 50 -12.31 4.57 11.40
N GLU A 51 -13.54 5.01 11.60
CA GLU A 51 -14.05 5.33 12.94
C GLU A 51 -13.89 4.13 13.88
N ASP A 52 -13.37 4.41 15.08
CA ASP A 52 -13.16 3.43 16.12
C ASP A 52 -13.26 4.14 17.47
N LYS A 53 -14.41 3.99 18.14
CA LYS A 53 -14.68 4.62 19.43
C LYS A 53 -13.78 4.11 20.55
N ALA A 54 -13.17 2.93 20.40
CA ALA A 54 -12.23 2.39 21.36
C ALA A 54 -10.80 2.91 21.14
N ALA A 55 -10.49 3.45 19.96
CA ALA A 55 -9.19 4.02 19.68
C ALA A 55 -9.03 5.40 20.34
N GLN A 56 -7.83 5.69 20.87
CA GLN A 56 -7.51 6.96 21.53
C GLN A 56 -7.81 8.20 20.67
N LYS A 57 -7.67 8.08 19.35
CA LYS A 57 -7.91 9.18 18.39
C LYS A 57 -9.34 9.20 17.82
N GLY A 58 -10.21 8.28 18.25
CA GLY A 58 -11.56 8.08 17.69
C GLY A 58 -11.57 7.39 16.31
N TYR A 59 -10.41 7.00 15.79
CA TYR A 59 -10.25 6.29 14.54
C TYR A 59 -8.98 5.44 14.54
N ARG A 60 -8.98 4.43 13.68
CA ARG A 60 -7.79 3.63 13.32
C ARG A 60 -7.37 3.92 11.89
N LEU A 61 -6.07 3.81 11.63
CA LEU A 61 -5.53 3.88 10.27
C LEU A 61 -5.53 2.49 9.67
N VAL A 62 -6.02 2.38 8.44
CA VAL A 62 -6.00 1.15 7.65
C VAL A 62 -5.56 1.45 6.22
N GLY A 63 -4.99 0.45 5.57
CA GLY A 63 -4.55 0.56 4.19
C GLY A 63 -5.65 0.28 3.18
N ASP A 64 -5.27 0.24 1.91
CA ASP A 64 -6.14 -0.17 0.81
C ASP A 64 -6.26 -1.70 0.70
N VAL A 65 -5.39 -2.43 1.40
CA VAL A 65 -5.34 -3.89 1.41
C VAL A 65 -5.91 -4.42 2.72
N ASP A 66 -6.70 -5.49 2.63
CA ASP A 66 -7.14 -6.22 3.82
C ASP A 66 -5.98 -7.07 4.36
N PHE A 67 -5.17 -6.46 5.24
CA PHE A 67 -3.94 -7.05 5.74
C PHE A 67 -4.13 -8.46 6.32
N ASP A 68 -5.20 -8.70 7.09
CA ASP A 68 -5.43 -9.98 7.77
C ASP A 68 -5.68 -11.14 6.80
N GLU A 69 -6.29 -10.86 5.64
CA GLU A 69 -6.53 -11.86 4.61
C GLU A 69 -5.32 -12.02 3.69
N VAL A 70 -4.73 -10.90 3.26
CA VAL A 70 -3.68 -10.88 2.23
C VAL A 70 -2.33 -11.32 2.80
N SER A 71 -2.03 -11.02 4.06
CA SER A 71 -0.80 -11.47 4.74
C SER A 71 -0.64 -12.99 4.79
N LYS A 72 -1.75 -13.74 4.73
CA LYS A 72 -1.72 -15.21 4.70
C LYS A 72 -1.25 -15.78 3.36
N LYS A 73 -1.31 -14.98 2.28
CA LYS A 73 -0.90 -15.37 0.92
C LYS A 73 0.36 -14.67 0.45
N ALA A 74 0.64 -13.48 0.98
CA ALA A 74 1.75 -12.65 0.54
C ALA A 74 3.08 -13.19 1.07
N SER A 75 4.12 -13.17 0.24
CA SER A 75 5.49 -13.44 0.69
C SER A 75 6.04 -12.28 1.51
N TYR A 76 5.68 -11.05 1.13
CA TYR A 76 5.97 -9.82 1.86
C TYR A 76 4.78 -8.86 1.74
N ILE A 77 4.46 -8.16 2.82
CA ILE A 77 3.37 -7.17 2.84
C ILE A 77 3.73 -6.02 3.77
N THR A 78 3.48 -4.78 3.33
CA THR A 78 3.67 -3.61 4.19
C THR A 78 2.46 -3.41 5.13
N PRO A 79 2.67 -3.23 6.45
CA PRO A 79 1.57 -2.93 7.35
C PRO A 79 1.10 -1.48 7.21
N VAL A 80 -0.15 -1.23 7.55
CA VAL A 80 -0.68 0.13 7.73
C VAL A 80 -1.34 0.24 9.11
N PRO A 81 -0.85 1.14 10.00
CA PRO A 81 0.28 2.06 9.82
C PRO A 81 1.65 1.36 9.91
N GLY A 82 2.72 2.10 9.59
CA GLY A 82 4.11 1.66 9.82
C GLY A 82 4.87 1.14 8.60
N GLY A 83 4.21 0.96 7.46
CA GLY A 83 4.83 0.56 6.19
C GLY A 83 5.32 1.73 5.35
N VAL A 84 4.53 2.14 4.35
CA VAL A 84 4.95 3.13 3.34
C VAL A 84 5.06 4.55 3.90
N GLY A 85 4.19 4.94 4.84
CA GLY A 85 4.14 6.32 5.37
C GLY A 85 5.47 6.86 5.91
N PRO A 86 6.18 6.15 6.82
CA PRO A 86 7.50 6.57 7.30
C PRO A 86 8.55 6.75 6.19
N MET A 87 8.46 5.96 5.12
CA MET A 87 9.40 6.02 3.99
C MET A 87 9.26 7.32 3.20
N THR A 88 8.08 7.94 3.17
CA THR A 88 7.87 9.21 2.44
C THR A 88 8.78 10.33 2.94
N ILE A 89 8.94 10.48 4.26
CA ILE A 89 9.82 11.49 4.86
C ILE A 89 11.29 11.15 4.59
N ALA A 90 11.67 9.87 4.76
CA ALA A 90 13.04 9.43 4.48
C ALA A 90 13.44 9.71 3.02
N MET A 91 12.52 9.47 2.07
CA MET A 91 12.77 9.74 0.66
C MET A 91 12.83 11.23 0.32
N LEU A 92 12.07 12.08 1.01
CA LEU A 92 12.24 13.54 0.90
C LEU A 92 13.67 13.95 1.27
N LEU A 93 14.17 13.50 2.43
CA LEU A 93 15.51 13.84 2.91
C LEU A 93 16.61 13.31 1.96
N LYS A 94 16.46 12.08 1.47
CA LYS A 94 17.36 11.49 0.48
C LYS A 94 17.39 12.32 -0.81
N ASN A 95 16.22 12.70 -1.32
CA ASN A 95 16.13 13.50 -2.54
C ASN A 95 16.75 14.90 -2.35
N THR A 96 16.56 15.52 -1.18
CA THR A 96 17.21 16.79 -0.83
C THR A 96 18.73 16.66 -0.82
N PHE A 97 19.27 15.61 -0.19
CA PHE A 97 20.71 15.36 -0.16
C PHE A 97 21.30 15.08 -1.54
N GLU A 98 20.59 14.30 -2.37
CA GLU A 98 21.01 14.03 -3.75
C GLU A 98 21.03 15.31 -4.60
N ALA A 99 20.03 16.17 -4.46
CA ALA A 99 19.98 17.44 -5.17
C ALA A 99 21.16 18.35 -4.76
N TYR A 100 21.46 18.45 -3.47
CA TYR A 100 22.64 19.17 -2.97
C TYR A 100 23.93 18.58 -3.53
N SER A 101 24.10 17.25 -3.46
CA SER A 101 25.32 16.58 -3.91
C SER A 101 25.59 16.78 -5.40
N LYS A 102 24.55 16.77 -6.24
CA LYS A 102 24.65 16.98 -7.70
C LYS A 102 25.02 18.41 -8.08
N LEU A 103 24.63 19.41 -7.29
CA LEU A 103 24.98 20.81 -7.54
C LEU A 103 26.43 21.15 -7.15
N ASN A 104 27.05 20.31 -6.33
CA ASN A 104 28.40 20.53 -5.77
C ASN A 104 29.42 19.49 -6.28
N GLN A 105 29.09 18.76 -7.36
CA GLN A 105 30.03 17.98 -8.18
C GLN A 105 30.38 18.78 -9.44
#